data_AF-A0A496W6A0-F1
#
_entry.id   AF-A0A496W6A0-F1
#
_cell.length_a   1.000
_cell.length_b   1.000
_cell.length_c   1.000
_cell.angle_alpha   90.00
_cell.angle_beta   90.00
_cell.angle_gamma   90.00
#
_symmetry.space_group_name_H-M   'P 1'
#
loop_
_entity.id
_entity.type
_entity.pdbx_description
1 polymer ?
#
loop_
_entity_poly.entity_id
_entity_poly.type
_entity_poly.pdbx_seq_one_letter_code
_entity_poly.pdbx_strand_id
1 'polypeptide(L)'
;MWHKTIDLWILLFLLGLLVLGVWYLYWDKNWAAIPVSVQASPLNSNTSFHFPIFPIYLQNDPRWKDDKMGGSEETLGQAGCFVSCVSMALFHYGIDLPPKQLNELLISYDGYTQQGWVKWDTVSEMTDHQIAFKVPNHPHFTAIDAALRADEPILAKILLYNRIYHWVLIVGKVGPDYWVKDPLGEGRTLDRLSQFKSKIYAIRIVKKISGVR
;
A
#
# COMPACT_ATOMS: atom_id res chain seq x y z
N MET A 1 -54.66 7.42 -37.63
CA MET A 1 -54.21 6.59 -36.49
C MET A 1 -53.40 5.42 -37.04
N TRP A 2 -52.07 5.57 -37.14
CA TRP A 2 -51.13 4.50 -37.52
C TRP A 2 -50.09 4.45 -36.40
N HIS A 3 -50.18 3.46 -35.52
CA HIS A 3 -49.09 3.20 -34.57
C HIS A 3 -47.94 2.58 -35.36
N LYS A 4 -46.87 3.36 -35.59
CA LYS A 4 -45.60 2.82 -36.05
C LYS A 4 -45.03 2.00 -34.89
N THR A 5 -45.28 0.70 -34.90
CA THR A 5 -44.55 -0.24 -34.06
C THR A 5 -43.09 -0.16 -34.48
N ILE A 6 -42.22 0.31 -33.59
CA ILE A 6 -40.77 0.29 -33.81
C ILE A 6 -40.40 -1.18 -33.95
N ASP A 7 -39.79 -1.53 -35.08
CA ASP A 7 -39.37 -2.89 -35.38
C ASP A 7 -38.43 -3.38 -34.27
N LEU A 8 -38.68 -4.59 -33.76
CA LEU A 8 -37.90 -5.20 -32.68
C LEU A 8 -36.40 -5.22 -33.04
N TRP A 9 -36.08 -5.35 -34.33
CA TRP A 9 -34.71 -5.30 -34.83
C TRP A 9 -34.05 -3.92 -34.66
N ILE A 10 -34.81 -2.83 -34.78
CA ILE A 10 -34.32 -1.47 -34.53
C ILE A 10 -34.03 -1.29 -33.03
N LEU A 11 -34.89 -1.82 -32.16
CA LEU A 11 -34.67 -1.77 -30.70
C LEU A 11 -33.44 -2.59 -30.28
N LEU A 12 -33.25 -3.77 -30.85
CA LEU A 12 -32.07 -4.62 -30.58
C LEU A 12 -30.77 -3.98 -31.09
N PHE A 13 -30.80 -3.33 -32.26
CA PHE A 13 -29.65 -2.61 -32.79
C PHE A 13 -29.27 -1.40 -31.92
N LEU A 14 -30.26 -0.61 -31.49
CA LEU A 14 -30.03 0.53 -30.59
C LEU A 14 -29.52 0.08 -29.22
N LEU A 15 -30.02 -1.04 -28.69
CA LEU A 15 -29.51 -1.63 -27.46
C LEU A 15 -28.05 -2.09 -27.61
N GLY A 16 -27.70 -2.71 -28.75
CA GLY A 16 -26.33 -3.10 -29.08
C GLY A 16 -25.36 -1.91 -29.11
N LEU A 17 -25.76 -0.81 -29.76
CA LEU A 17 -24.96 0.43 -29.76
C LEU A 17 -24.81 1.03 -28.36
N LEU A 18 -25.86 0.96 -27.53
CA LEU A 18 -25.82 1.46 -26.16
C LEU A 18 -24.88 0.62 -25.29
N VAL A 19 -24.92 -0.72 -25.41
CA VAL A 19 -23.99 -1.63 -24.73
C VAL A 19 -22.55 -1.39 -25.19
N LEU A 20 -22.31 -1.23 -26.48
CA LEU A 20 -20.98 -0.91 -27.02
C LEU A 20 -20.49 0.47 -26.55
N GLY A 21 -21.37 1.47 -26.50
CA GLY A 21 -21.04 2.80 -25.98
C GLY A 21 -20.71 2.79 -24.49
N VAL A 22 -21.49 2.07 -23.67
CA VAL A 22 -21.22 1.90 -22.23
C VAL A 22 -19.93 1.11 -22.02
N TRP A 23 -19.69 0.05 -22.80
CA TRP A 23 -18.45 -0.72 -22.76
C TRP A 23 -17.24 0.14 -23.15
N TYR A 24 -17.36 0.94 -24.21
CA TYR A 24 -16.32 1.88 -24.64
C TYR A 24 -16.04 2.94 -23.56
N LEU A 25 -17.06 3.55 -22.96
CA LEU A 25 -16.88 4.53 -21.88
C LEU A 25 -16.34 3.90 -20.59
N TYR A 26 -16.71 2.66 -20.28
CA TYR A 26 -16.15 1.91 -19.16
C TYR A 26 -14.68 1.57 -19.40
N TRP A 27 -14.32 1.17 -20.62
CA TRP A 27 -12.94 0.85 -20.98
C TRP A 27 -12.08 2.11 -21.16
N ASP A 28 -12.62 3.22 -21.68
CA ASP A 28 -11.96 4.52 -21.82
C ASP A 28 -11.76 5.24 -20.47
N LYS A 29 -12.54 4.90 -19.44
CA LYS A 29 -12.25 5.34 -18.06
C LYS A 29 -11.31 4.39 -17.30
N ASN A 30 -11.19 3.14 -17.75
CA ASN A 30 -10.41 2.09 -17.07
C ASN A 30 -9.15 1.66 -17.81
N TRP A 31 -8.84 2.20 -18.99
CA TRP A 31 -7.54 1.99 -19.60
C TRP A 31 -6.50 2.65 -18.70
N ALA A 32 -5.68 1.81 -18.10
CA ALA A 32 -4.41 2.23 -17.56
C ALA A 32 -3.67 2.92 -18.71
N ALA A 33 -3.31 4.18 -18.49
CA ALA A 33 -2.39 4.89 -19.36
C ALA A 33 -1.28 3.93 -19.78
N ILE A 34 -1.08 3.79 -21.10
CA ILE A 34 0.22 3.42 -21.66
C ILE A 34 1.24 4.21 -20.85
N PRO A 35 2.32 3.61 -20.31
CA PRO A 35 3.29 4.38 -19.58
C PRO A 35 3.85 5.44 -20.52
N VAL A 36 3.32 6.65 -20.42
CA VAL A 36 4.03 7.85 -20.83
C VAL A 36 5.29 7.77 -20.01
N SER A 37 6.42 7.60 -20.70
CA SER A 37 7.72 7.87 -20.13
C SER A 37 7.73 9.33 -19.69
N VAL A 38 7.18 9.59 -18.50
CA VAL A 38 7.45 10.81 -17.77
C VAL A 38 8.93 10.69 -17.48
N GLN A 39 9.76 11.50 -18.15
CA GLN A 39 11.08 11.81 -17.65
C GLN A 39 10.91 12.34 -16.23
N ALA A 40 10.95 11.44 -15.24
CA ALA A 40 11.40 11.81 -13.93
C ALA A 40 12.79 12.37 -14.14
N SER A 41 13.05 13.59 -13.67
CA SER A 41 14.44 13.98 -13.44
C SER A 41 15.05 12.88 -12.59
N PRO A 42 16.03 12.11 -13.11
CA PRO A 42 16.54 11.00 -12.35
C PRO A 42 17.28 11.62 -11.17
N LEU A 43 16.92 11.22 -9.96
CA LEU A 43 18.00 10.88 -9.03
C LEU A 43 18.98 10.04 -9.87
N ASN A 44 20.19 10.56 -10.10
CA ASN A 44 21.16 10.02 -11.06
C ASN A 44 21.10 8.50 -11.07
N SER A 45 21.03 7.86 -12.24
CA SER A 45 20.80 6.42 -12.43
C SER A 45 21.78 5.48 -11.68
N ASN A 46 22.78 6.02 -10.99
CA ASN A 46 23.73 5.34 -10.12
C ASN A 46 23.51 5.59 -8.61
N THR A 47 22.42 6.24 -8.19
CA THR A 47 22.14 6.52 -6.77
C THR A 47 21.50 5.30 -6.11
N SER A 48 22.13 4.83 -5.04
CA SER A 48 21.53 3.92 -4.07
C SER A 48 21.51 4.61 -2.72
N PHE A 49 20.34 4.71 -2.10
CA PHE A 49 20.21 5.11 -0.71
C PHE A 49 19.05 4.35 -0.08
N HIS A 50 19.13 4.16 1.23
CA HIS A 50 18.02 3.64 2.02
C HIS A 50 18.13 4.17 3.45
N PHE A 51 16.99 4.23 4.13
CA PHE A 51 16.94 4.41 5.59
C PHE A 51 17.60 3.22 6.30
N PRO A 52 17.88 3.30 7.61
CA PRO A 52 18.48 2.19 8.35
C PRO A 52 17.77 0.85 8.14
N ILE A 53 18.54 -0.20 7.90
CA ILE A 53 18.02 -1.55 7.59
C ILE A 53 17.26 -2.12 8.80
N PHE A 54 17.78 -1.91 10.01
CA PHE A 54 17.17 -2.45 11.23
C PHE A 54 16.23 -1.45 11.92
N PRO A 55 15.19 -1.96 12.60
CA PRO A 55 14.73 -3.35 12.61
C PRO A 55 14.04 -3.72 11.29
N ILE A 56 14.03 -5.01 10.97
CA ILE A 56 13.08 -5.62 10.04
C ILE A 56 12.18 -6.53 10.88
N TYR A 57 10.94 -6.13 11.08
CA TYR A 57 9.98 -6.93 11.84
C TYR A 57 9.29 -7.92 10.91
N LEU A 58 9.51 -9.21 11.14
CA LEU A 58 8.87 -10.27 10.38
C LEU A 58 7.46 -10.54 10.93
N GLN A 59 6.44 -10.63 10.08
CA GLN A 59 5.09 -10.92 10.54
C GLN A 59 4.98 -12.33 11.16
N ASN A 60 5.82 -13.26 10.69
CA ASN A 60 5.87 -14.66 11.10
C ASN A 60 6.93 -14.94 12.21
N ASP A 61 7.42 -13.90 12.88
CA ASP A 61 8.35 -14.07 14.00
C ASP A 61 7.73 -14.90 15.14
N PRO A 62 8.42 -15.93 15.67
CA PRO A 62 7.89 -16.78 16.73
C PRO A 62 7.39 -16.05 17.98
N ARG A 63 7.85 -14.83 18.24
CA ARG A 63 7.44 -14.03 19.41
C ARG A 63 5.99 -13.52 19.33
N TRP A 64 5.40 -13.44 18.14
CA TRP A 64 4.06 -12.87 17.93
C TRP A 64 3.26 -13.49 16.80
N LYS A 65 3.81 -14.40 15.99
CA LYS A 65 3.13 -14.98 14.82
C LYS A 65 1.78 -15.63 15.14
N ASP A 66 1.57 -16.08 16.37
CA ASP A 66 0.36 -16.75 16.83
C ASP A 66 -0.61 -15.79 17.54
N ASP A 67 -0.25 -14.52 17.71
CA ASP A 67 -1.12 -13.51 18.30
C ASP A 67 -2.23 -13.17 17.31
N LYS A 68 -3.50 -13.23 17.77
CA LYS A 68 -4.67 -12.89 16.96
C LYS A 68 -4.71 -11.38 16.68
N MET A 69 -5.12 -11.03 15.47
CA MET A 69 -5.42 -9.65 15.09
C MET A 69 -6.85 -9.30 15.50
N GLY A 70 -7.15 -8.01 15.68
CA GLY A 70 -8.51 -7.57 15.97
C GLY A 70 -9.45 -7.76 14.78
N GLY A 71 -10.74 -7.98 15.05
CA GLY A 71 -11.79 -8.02 14.03
C GLY A 71 -11.79 -9.24 13.09
N SER A 72 -10.83 -10.15 13.19
CA SER A 72 -10.80 -11.42 12.44
C SER A 72 -10.17 -12.54 13.28
N GLU A 73 -10.22 -13.78 12.80
CA GLU A 73 -9.53 -14.91 13.44
C GLU A 73 -8.08 -15.09 12.94
N GLU A 74 -7.61 -14.22 12.04
CA GLU A 74 -6.24 -14.31 11.51
C GLU A 74 -5.21 -13.90 12.57
N THR A 75 -4.05 -14.55 12.53
CA THR A 75 -2.90 -14.18 13.36
C THR A 75 -1.96 -13.20 12.64
N LEU A 76 -1.07 -12.55 13.39
CA LEU A 76 -0.01 -11.74 12.78
C LEU A 76 0.86 -12.54 11.80
N GLY A 77 1.12 -13.83 12.08
CA GLY A 77 1.84 -14.69 11.16
C GLY A 77 1.14 -14.87 9.81
N GLN A 78 -0.20 -14.89 9.81
CA GLN A 78 -1.01 -15.08 8.62
C GLN A 78 -1.23 -13.77 7.84
N ALA A 79 -1.54 -12.67 8.53
CA ALA A 79 -2.00 -11.42 7.90
C ALA A 79 -1.32 -10.13 8.42
N GLY A 80 -0.27 -10.25 9.24
CA GLY A 80 0.36 -9.12 9.94
C GLY A 80 1.30 -8.24 9.10
N CYS A 81 1.39 -8.41 7.77
CA CYS A 81 2.29 -7.64 6.91
C CYS A 81 2.17 -6.12 7.13
N PHE A 82 0.94 -5.60 7.22
CA PHE A 82 0.70 -4.17 7.44
C PHE A 82 1.18 -3.72 8.82
N VAL A 83 0.89 -4.48 9.87
CA VAL A 83 1.30 -4.18 11.26
C VAL A 83 2.82 -4.15 11.36
N SER A 84 3.52 -5.11 10.76
CA SER A 84 4.98 -5.12 10.69
C SER A 84 5.54 -3.90 9.96
N CYS A 85 4.96 -3.52 8.81
CA CYS A 85 5.39 -2.32 8.09
C CYS A 85 5.16 -1.03 8.89
N VAL A 86 4.03 -0.91 9.58
CA VAL A 86 3.76 0.24 10.47
C VAL A 86 4.78 0.26 11.60
N SER A 87 5.03 -0.86 12.27
CA SER A 87 6.04 -0.96 13.34
C SER A 87 7.42 -0.48 12.87
N MET A 88 7.85 -0.89 11.67
CA MET A 88 9.12 -0.44 11.09
C MET A 88 9.12 1.06 10.75
N ALA A 89 8.00 1.61 10.26
CA ALA A 89 7.86 3.04 9.98
C ALA A 89 7.82 3.89 11.27
N LEU A 90 7.18 3.39 12.33
CA LEU A 90 7.18 4.03 13.65
C LEU A 90 8.60 4.06 14.23
N PHE A 91 9.33 2.95 14.12
CA PHE A 91 10.70 2.87 14.59
C PHE A 91 11.61 3.88 13.86
N HIS A 92 11.45 4.05 12.54
CA HIS A 92 12.16 5.10 11.77
C HIS A 92 11.98 6.49 12.38
N TYR A 93 10.81 6.76 12.96
CA TYR A 93 10.50 8.02 13.62
C TYR A 93 10.86 8.09 15.12
N GLY A 94 11.54 7.06 15.64
CA GLY A 94 11.95 6.96 17.04
C GLY A 94 10.87 6.45 17.99
N ILE A 95 9.80 5.85 17.46
CA ILE A 95 8.73 5.23 18.24
C ILE A 95 8.92 3.72 18.19
N ASP A 96 9.48 3.14 19.26
CA ASP A 96 9.72 1.70 19.35
C ASP A 96 8.44 0.96 19.75
N LEU A 97 7.70 0.50 18.76
CA LEU A 97 6.51 -0.34 18.91
C LEU A 97 6.63 -1.58 18.01
N PRO A 98 7.22 -2.68 18.50
CA PRO A 98 7.27 -3.95 17.78
C PRO A 98 5.87 -4.50 17.48
N PRO A 99 5.72 -5.44 16.51
CA PRO A 99 4.41 -5.88 16.03
C PRO A 99 3.47 -6.40 17.12
N LYS A 100 4.01 -7.08 18.14
CA LYS A 100 3.24 -7.54 19.30
C LYS A 100 2.54 -6.38 20.01
N GLN A 101 3.32 -5.39 20.43
CA GLN A 101 2.83 -4.23 21.19
C GLN A 101 1.92 -3.35 20.33
N LEU A 102 2.29 -3.15 19.05
CA LEU A 102 1.43 -2.43 18.12
C LEU A 102 0.08 -3.14 17.93
N ASN A 103 0.08 -4.47 17.79
CA ASN A 103 -1.16 -5.24 17.65
C ASN A 103 -2.05 -5.12 18.90
N GLU A 104 -1.47 -5.25 20.09
CA GLU A 104 -2.18 -5.10 21.37
C GLU A 104 -2.83 -3.71 21.50
N LEU A 105 -2.10 -2.64 21.16
CA LEU A 105 -2.62 -1.27 21.15
C LEU A 105 -3.71 -1.07 20.09
N LEU A 106 -3.51 -1.58 18.88
CA LEU A 106 -4.54 -1.52 17.85
C LEU A 106 -5.81 -2.22 18.30
N ILE A 107 -5.73 -3.35 19.01
CA ILE A 107 -6.92 -4.01 19.57
C ILE A 107 -7.58 -3.13 20.64
N SER A 108 -6.81 -2.52 21.55
CA SER A 108 -7.38 -1.71 22.64
C SER A 108 -8.05 -0.41 22.16
N TYR A 109 -7.65 0.11 21.00
CA TYR A 109 -8.23 1.31 20.37
C TYR A 109 -9.30 0.99 19.31
N ASP A 110 -9.80 -0.25 19.22
CA ASP A 110 -10.69 -0.68 18.12
C ASP A 110 -10.09 -0.35 16.73
N GLY A 111 -8.77 -0.48 16.60
CA GLY A 111 -7.98 -0.12 15.41
C GLY A 111 -8.08 -1.09 14.25
N TYR A 112 -9.01 -2.04 14.29
CA TYR A 112 -9.25 -3.01 13.22
C TYR A 112 -10.69 -2.92 12.69
N THR A 113 -10.84 -3.13 11.39
CA THR A 113 -12.15 -3.38 10.76
C THR A 113 -12.63 -4.81 11.07
N GLN A 114 -13.89 -5.13 10.76
CA GLN A 114 -14.44 -6.49 10.87
C GLN A 114 -13.78 -7.51 9.92
N GLN A 115 -12.91 -7.06 9.03
CA GLN A 115 -12.13 -7.91 8.12
C GLN A 115 -10.67 -8.04 8.58
N GLY A 116 -10.32 -7.55 9.78
CA GLY A 116 -8.95 -7.60 10.28
C GLY A 116 -8.01 -6.57 9.68
N TRP A 117 -8.51 -5.59 8.91
CA TRP A 117 -7.67 -4.53 8.35
C TRP A 117 -7.48 -3.40 9.34
N VAL A 118 -6.24 -2.94 9.50
CA VAL A 118 -5.89 -1.79 10.34
C VAL A 118 -6.60 -0.53 9.85
N LYS A 119 -7.22 0.22 10.77
CA LYS A 119 -7.74 1.57 10.59
C LYS A 119 -6.59 2.55 10.81
N TRP A 120 -6.21 3.30 9.78
CA TRP A 120 -4.93 4.04 9.81
C TRP A 120 -5.02 5.28 10.71
N ASP A 121 -6.21 5.87 10.80
CA ASP A 121 -6.48 6.99 11.70
C ASP A 121 -6.28 6.60 13.17
N THR A 122 -6.50 5.33 13.52
CA THR A 122 -6.21 4.81 14.88
C THR A 122 -4.72 4.83 15.19
N VAL A 123 -3.85 4.59 14.20
CA VAL A 123 -2.40 4.73 14.38
C VAL A 123 -2.02 6.19 14.65
N SER A 124 -2.72 7.13 14.01
CA SER A 124 -2.55 8.56 14.31
C SER A 124 -3.01 8.91 15.72
N GLU A 125 -4.17 8.42 16.15
CA GLU A 125 -4.70 8.64 17.50
C GLU A 125 -3.76 8.07 18.58
N MET A 126 -3.36 6.81 18.47
CA MET A 126 -2.51 6.14 19.48
C MET A 126 -1.08 6.70 19.58
N THR A 127 -0.66 7.53 18.62
CA THR A 127 0.65 8.20 18.62
C THR A 127 0.53 9.68 19.00
N ASP A 128 -0.57 10.09 19.63
CA ASP A 128 -0.88 11.48 19.97
C ASP A 128 -0.77 12.42 18.75
N HIS A 129 -1.22 11.93 17.59
CA HIS A 129 -1.15 12.61 16.29
C HIS A 129 0.26 12.99 15.82
N GLN A 130 1.31 12.40 16.40
CA GLN A 130 2.68 12.54 15.89
C GLN A 130 2.87 11.86 14.54
N ILE A 131 2.03 10.88 14.21
CA ILE A 131 2.07 10.14 12.95
C ILE A 131 0.79 10.37 12.15
N ALA A 132 0.93 10.58 10.85
CA ALA A 132 -0.18 10.68 9.92
C ALA A 132 0.08 9.85 8.65
N PHE A 133 -0.99 9.32 8.06
CA PHE A 133 -0.91 8.61 6.79
C PHE A 133 -1.38 9.51 5.66
N LYS A 134 -0.50 9.84 4.72
CA LYS A 134 -0.89 10.43 3.44
C LYS A 134 -1.26 9.30 2.48
N VAL A 135 -2.43 9.45 1.85
CA VAL A 135 -3.08 8.40 1.07
C VAL A 135 -3.35 8.92 -0.34
N PRO A 136 -2.39 8.81 -1.26
CA PRO A 136 -2.60 9.16 -2.65
C PRO A 136 -3.66 8.26 -3.31
N ASN A 137 -4.47 8.83 -4.21
CA ASN A 137 -5.43 8.09 -5.02
C ASN A 137 -4.75 7.05 -5.92
N HIS A 138 -3.53 7.33 -6.37
CA HIS A 138 -2.73 6.46 -7.22
C HIS A 138 -1.27 6.39 -6.75
N PRO A 139 -0.60 5.23 -6.88
CA PRO A 139 0.79 5.05 -6.45
C PRO A 139 1.77 5.57 -7.51
N HIS A 140 1.76 6.87 -7.77
CA HIS A 140 2.70 7.48 -8.71
C HIS A 140 4.13 7.40 -8.19
N PHE A 141 5.08 7.00 -9.05
CA PHE A 141 6.51 6.97 -8.71
C PHE A 141 7.04 8.33 -8.25
N THR A 142 6.53 9.43 -8.81
CA THR A 142 6.88 10.79 -8.37
C THR A 142 6.49 11.07 -6.91
N ALA A 143 5.39 10.49 -6.42
CA ALA A 143 4.97 10.62 -5.03
C ALA A 143 5.86 9.78 -4.09
N ILE A 144 6.27 8.58 -4.52
CA ILE A 144 7.21 7.73 -3.78
C ILE A 144 8.58 8.42 -3.69
N ASP A 145 9.09 8.93 -4.81
CA ASP A 145 10.36 9.65 -4.86
C ASP A 145 10.34 10.96 -4.07
N ALA A 146 9.20 11.64 -3.99
CA ALA A 146 9.04 12.81 -3.14
C ALA A 146 9.03 12.44 -1.64
N ALA A 147 8.33 11.37 -1.26
CA ALA A 147 8.30 10.87 0.12
C ALA A 147 9.69 10.44 0.59
N LEU A 148 10.43 9.67 -0.22
CA LEU A 148 11.78 9.24 0.15
C LEU A 148 12.76 10.42 0.30
N ARG A 149 12.64 11.48 -0.51
CA ARG A 149 13.44 12.71 -0.34
C ARG A 149 13.08 13.48 0.94
N ALA A 150 11.87 13.28 1.45
CA ALA A 150 11.40 13.87 2.70
C ALA A 150 11.68 12.98 3.92
N ASP A 151 12.45 11.89 3.77
CA ASP A 151 12.72 10.90 4.82
C ASP A 151 11.44 10.20 5.34
N GLU A 152 10.44 10.02 4.46
CA GLU A 152 9.15 9.42 4.79
C GLU A 152 9.06 7.97 4.27
N PRO A 153 8.97 6.95 5.15
CA PRO A 153 8.80 5.56 4.72
C PRO A 153 7.40 5.31 4.15
N ILE A 154 7.31 4.41 3.18
CA ILE A 154 6.09 4.19 2.40
C ILE A 154 5.67 2.73 2.48
N LEU A 155 4.47 2.46 2.98
CA LEU A 155 3.83 1.16 2.86
C LEU A 155 3.34 1.00 1.42
N ALA A 156 3.78 -0.05 0.74
CA ALA A 156 3.37 -0.35 -0.63
C ALA A 156 2.62 -1.69 -0.68
N LYS A 157 1.40 -1.65 -1.24
CA LYS A 157 0.59 -2.84 -1.47
C LYS A 157 0.97 -3.47 -2.80
N ILE A 158 1.43 -4.70 -2.74
CA ILE A 158 1.81 -5.52 -3.89
C ILE A 158 0.99 -6.82 -3.90
N LEU A 159 1.12 -7.59 -4.97
CA LEU A 159 0.50 -8.90 -5.14
C LEU A 159 1.60 -9.97 -5.22
N LEU A 160 1.78 -10.75 -4.15
CA LEU A 160 2.69 -11.89 -4.10
C LEU A 160 2.14 -13.06 -4.88
N TYR A 161 3.02 -13.73 -5.64
CA TYR A 161 2.70 -14.90 -6.47
C TYR A 161 1.48 -14.70 -7.37
N ASN A 162 1.19 -13.43 -7.71
CA ASN A 162 0.01 -13.00 -8.45
C ASN A 162 -1.34 -13.42 -7.82
N ARG A 163 -1.40 -13.59 -6.49
CA ARG A 163 -2.59 -14.09 -5.76
C ARG A 163 -2.89 -13.38 -4.45
N ILE A 164 -1.87 -13.13 -3.63
CA ILE A 164 -2.05 -12.68 -2.24
C ILE A 164 -1.60 -11.24 -2.13
N TYR A 165 -2.48 -10.36 -1.64
CA TYR A 165 -2.06 -9.00 -1.34
C TYR A 165 -1.12 -8.97 -0.15
N HIS A 166 -0.03 -8.24 -0.30
CA HIS A 166 1.03 -8.14 0.69
C HIS A 166 1.49 -6.70 0.81
N TRP A 167 1.89 -6.30 2.01
CA TRP A 167 2.45 -4.99 2.26
C TRP A 167 3.95 -5.11 2.54
N VAL A 168 4.73 -4.29 1.84
CA VAL A 168 6.17 -4.12 2.07
C VAL A 168 6.44 -2.66 2.41
N LEU A 169 7.53 -2.39 3.12
CA LEU A 169 7.91 -1.02 3.45
C LEU A 169 9.03 -0.55 2.50
N ILE A 170 8.71 0.37 1.60
CA ILE A 170 9.71 1.08 0.80
C ILE A 170 10.46 2.06 1.69
N VAL A 171 11.79 1.93 1.71
CA VAL A 171 12.70 2.70 2.57
C VAL A 171 13.87 3.33 1.81
N GLY A 172 13.90 3.21 0.49
CA GLY A 172 15.01 3.70 -0.29
C GLY A 172 14.83 3.53 -1.79
N LYS A 173 15.80 4.06 -2.55
CA LYS A 173 15.85 3.99 -4.00
C LYS A 173 17.18 3.38 -4.45
N VAL A 174 17.13 2.57 -5.50
CA VAL A 174 18.30 1.98 -6.17
C VAL A 174 18.12 2.04 -7.67
N GLY A 175 18.77 3.03 -8.31
CA GLY A 175 18.56 3.31 -9.73
C GLY A 175 17.07 3.52 -10.04
N PRO A 176 16.45 2.75 -10.95
CA PRO A 176 15.03 2.85 -11.27
C PRO A 176 14.11 2.10 -10.28
N ASP A 177 14.67 1.36 -9.32
CA ASP A 177 13.93 0.49 -8.40
C ASP A 177 13.97 1.02 -6.96
N TYR A 178 13.32 0.30 -6.04
CA TYR A 178 13.20 0.67 -4.64
C TYR A 178 13.72 -0.43 -3.73
N TRP A 179 14.38 -0.01 -2.65
CA TRP A 179 14.71 -0.90 -1.54
C TRP A 179 13.50 -1.04 -0.62
N VAL A 180 13.19 -2.28 -0.22
CA VAL A 180 12.09 -2.57 0.69
C VAL A 180 12.50 -3.46 1.85
N LYS A 181 11.84 -3.27 2.99
CA LYS A 181 11.79 -4.23 4.09
C LYS A 181 10.55 -5.10 3.90
N ASP A 182 10.74 -6.40 3.71
CA ASP A 182 9.66 -7.37 3.55
C ASP A 182 9.34 -8.08 4.89
N PRO A 183 8.11 -7.96 5.43
CA PRO A 183 7.66 -8.71 6.60
C PRO A 183 7.69 -10.24 6.47
N LEU A 184 7.80 -10.79 5.25
CA LEU A 184 7.95 -12.22 4.98
C LEU A 184 9.35 -12.60 4.49
N GLY A 185 10.29 -11.64 4.46
CA GLY A 185 11.68 -11.87 4.07
C GLY A 185 12.50 -12.53 5.18
N GLU A 186 13.83 -12.46 5.05
CA GLU A 186 14.77 -13.06 6.01
C GLU A 186 15.07 -12.20 7.25
N GLY A 187 14.58 -10.95 7.29
CA GLY A 187 14.68 -10.06 8.44
C GLY A 187 16.06 -9.41 8.63
N ARG A 188 16.96 -9.50 7.64
CA ARG A 188 18.36 -9.02 7.76
C ARG A 188 18.80 -8.10 6.63
N THR A 189 18.22 -8.25 5.44
CA THR A 189 18.61 -7.51 4.24
C THR A 189 17.41 -6.77 3.65
N LEU A 190 17.72 -5.86 2.72
CA LEU A 190 16.71 -5.18 1.92
C LEU A 190 16.49 -5.94 0.62
N ASP A 191 15.24 -5.99 0.23
CA ASP A 191 14.76 -6.57 -1.00
C ASP A 191 14.58 -5.51 -2.07
N ARG A 192 14.69 -5.92 -3.34
CA ARG A 192 14.32 -5.05 -4.47
C ARG A 192 12.83 -5.16 -4.74
N LEU A 193 12.12 -4.05 -4.83
CA LEU A 193 10.67 -4.08 -5.10
C LEU A 193 10.34 -4.81 -6.41
N SER A 194 11.19 -4.67 -7.44
CA SER A 194 10.98 -5.37 -8.72
C SER A 194 11.02 -6.90 -8.61
N GLN A 195 11.65 -7.48 -7.57
CA GLN A 195 11.77 -8.93 -7.43
C GLN A 195 10.41 -9.61 -7.21
N PHE A 196 9.43 -8.89 -6.65
CA PHE A 196 8.08 -9.39 -6.43
C PHE A 196 7.28 -9.53 -7.73
N LYS A 197 7.81 -9.01 -8.85
CA LYS A 197 7.17 -9.04 -10.19
C LYS A 197 5.72 -8.57 -10.14
N SER A 198 5.48 -7.53 -9.36
CA SER A 198 4.15 -7.00 -9.07
C SER A 198 4.12 -5.50 -9.33
N LYS A 199 2.97 -5.00 -9.78
CA LYS A 199 2.71 -3.56 -9.76
C LYS A 199 2.44 -3.11 -8.32
N ILE A 200 2.58 -1.81 -8.08
CA ILE A 200 2.11 -1.21 -6.83
C ILE A 200 0.61 -0.92 -6.99
N TYR A 201 -0.21 -1.47 -6.11
CA TYR A 201 -1.67 -1.30 -6.13
C TYR A 201 -2.11 -0.09 -5.31
N ALA A 202 -1.40 0.21 -4.23
CA ALA A 202 -1.68 1.32 -3.35
C ALA A 202 -0.43 1.68 -2.53
N ILE A 203 -0.35 2.93 -2.09
CA ILE A 203 0.66 3.37 -1.14
C ILE A 203 0.03 4.09 0.05
N ARG A 204 0.66 3.96 1.22
CA ARG A 204 0.46 4.84 2.37
C ARG A 204 1.81 5.46 2.72
N ILE A 205 1.90 6.78 2.62
CA ILE A 205 3.13 7.50 3.01
C ILE A 205 2.96 7.83 4.50
N VAL A 206 3.86 7.32 5.33
CA VAL A 206 3.82 7.56 6.78
C VAL A 206 4.59 8.83 7.06
N LYS A 207 3.94 9.83 7.64
CA LYS A 207 4.53 11.14 7.93
C LYS A 207 4.66 11.34 9.43
N LYS A 208 5.80 11.86 9.87
CA LYS A 208 5.92 12.45 11.20
C LYS A 208 5.42 13.89 11.15
N ILE A 209 4.37 14.18 11.90
CA ILE A 209 3.90 15.55 12.09
C ILE A 209 4.85 16.20 13.09
N SER A 210 5.69 17.10 12.59
CA SER A 210 6.50 17.94 13.48
C SER A 210 5.54 18.85 14.25
N GLY A 211 5.45 18.65 15.57
CA GLY A 211 4.74 19.58 16.42
C GLY A 211 5.30 20.99 16.22
N VAL A 212 4.40 21.97 16.04
CA VAL A 212 4.73 23.35 16.37
C VAL A 212 5.20 23.30 17.83
N ARG A 213 6.50 23.48 18.04
CA ARG A 213 7.06 23.64 19.39
C ARG A 213 6.49 24.89 20.04
#